data_AF-A0A0N4XK99-F1
#
_entry.id   AF-A0A0N4XK99-F1
#
_cell.length_a   1.000
_cell.length_b   1.000
_cell.length_c   1.000
_cell.angle_alpha   90.00
_cell.angle_beta   90.00
_cell.angle_gamma   90.00
#
_symmetry.space_group_name_H-M   'P 1'
#
loop_
_entity.id
_entity.type
_entity.pdbx_description
1 polymer ?
#
loop_
_entity_poly.entity_id
_entity_poly.type
_entity_poly.pdbx_seq_one_letter_code
_entity_poly.pdbx_strand_id
1 'polypeptide(L)' 'MQLTRLARPHLIASKGEIVNISSIVGQDFAFPNSPFYAIAKAGLDQFTRAIAIDLIEHGVRVNGVR' A
#
# COMPACT_ATOMS: atom_id res chain seq x y z
N MET A 1 -1.67 5.48 4.92
CA MET A 1 -2.68 6.29 4.21
C MET A 1 -2.42 7.79 4.28
N GLN A 2 -2.23 8.37 5.47
CA GLN A 2 -1.95 9.82 5.62
C GLN A 2 -0.69 10.30 4.89
N LEU A 3 0.41 9.55 4.94
CA LEU A 3 1.65 9.91 4.23
C LEU A 3 1.45 10.01 2.72
N THR A 4 0.73 9.07 2.11
CA THR A 4 0.37 9.12 0.69
C THR A 4 -0.39 10.39 0.34
N ARG A 5 -1.37 10.77 1.17
CA ARG A 5 -2.16 12.01 0.96
C ARG A 5 -1.27 13.25 1.00
N LEU A 6 -0.38 13.34 1.98
CA LEU A 6 0.53 14.49 2.14
C LEU A 6 1.61 14.53 1.06
N ALA A 7 2.10 13.37 0.62
CA ALA A 7 3.14 13.24 -0.40
C ALA A 7 2.60 13.35 -1.84
N ARG A 8 1.29 13.17 -2.05
CA ARG A 8 0.64 13.20 -3.38
C ARG A 8 1.13 14.34 -4.28
N PRO A 9 1.13 15.64 -3.89
CA PRO A 9 1.58 16.71 -4.79
C PRO A 9 3.04 16.54 -5.22
N HIS A 10 3.90 16.09 -4.32
CA HIS A 10 5.33 15.87 -4.61
C HIS A 10 5.56 14.63 -5.47
N LEU A 11 4.77 13.57 -5.26
CA LEU A 11 4.82 12.36 -6.07
C LEU A 11 4.36 12.63 -7.50
N ILE A 12 3.26 13.36 -7.68
CA ILE A 12 2.76 13.75 -9.01
C ILE A 12 3.78 14.62 -9.73
N ALA A 13 4.36 15.62 -9.06
CA ALA A 13 5.36 16.50 -9.66
C ALA A 13 6.62 15.75 -10.10
N SER A 14 7.05 14.74 -9.34
CA SER A 14 8.26 13.95 -9.64
C SER A 14 8.01 12.70 -10.48
N LYS A 15 6.75 12.31 -10.71
CA LYS A 15 6.35 10.97 -11.21
C LYS A 15 7.01 9.85 -10.40
N GLY A 16 7.02 10.03 -9.09
CA GLY A 16 7.71 9.17 -8.14
C GLY A 16 7.01 7.84 -7.89
N GLU A 17 7.46 7.15 -6.84
CA GLU A 17 7.00 5.80 -6.51
C GLU A 17 6.74 5.60 -5.03
N ILE A 18 5.79 4.73 -4.71
CA ILE A 18 5.49 4.28 -3.36
C ILE A 18 5.77 2.78 -3.28
N VAL A 19 6.55 2.37 -2.28
CA VAL A 19 6.77 0.96 -1.93
C VAL A 19 6.27 0.72 -0.51
N ASN A 20 5.24 -0.09 -0.37
CA ASN A 20 4.69 -0.49 0.92
C ASN A 20 5.31 -1.83 1.36
N ILE A 21 5.71 -1.92 2.63
CA ILE A 21 6.20 -3.17 3.23
C ILE A 21 5.04 -3.87 3.90
N SER A 22 4.53 -4.92 3.27
CA SER A 22 3.49 -5.78 3.78
C SER A 22 4.08 -6.94 4.59
N SER A 23 3.36 -8.05 4.68
CA SER A 23 3.81 -9.29 5.30
C SER A 23 2.97 -10.45 4.77
N ILE A 24 3.58 -11.63 4.73
CA ILE A 24 2.91 -12.90 4.48
C ILE A 24 1.68 -13.13 5.38
N VAL A 25 1.62 -12.49 6.57
CA VAL A 25 0.49 -12.64 7.50
C VAL A 25 -0.83 -12.05 7.01
N GLY A 26 -0.78 -11.13 6.03
CA GLY A 26 -1.96 -10.49 5.47
C GLY A 26 -2.52 -11.20 4.24
N GLN A 27 -2.00 -12.38 3.90
CA GLN A 27 -2.40 -13.15 2.72
C GLN A 27 -3.53 -14.15 3.05
N ASP A 28 -3.84 -15.03 2.11
CA ASP A 28 -5.01 -15.92 2.12
C ASP A 28 -4.88 -17.13 3.08
N PHE A 29 -4.31 -16.91 4.27
CA PHE A 29 -4.18 -17.92 5.31
C PHE A 29 -4.15 -17.31 6.73
N ALA A 30 -4.55 -18.12 7.72
CA ALA A 30 -4.78 -17.63 9.07
C ALA A 30 -3.50 -17.62 9.93
N PHE A 31 -3.33 -16.52 10.69
CA PHE A 31 -2.34 -16.41 11.76
C PHE A 31 -3.03 -16.17 13.12
N PRO A 32 -3.37 -17.23 13.86
CA PRO A 32 -4.17 -17.14 15.09
C PRO A 32 -3.54 -16.27 16.18
N ASN A 33 -2.20 -16.21 16.22
CA ASN A 33 -1.47 -15.50 17.27
C ASN A 33 -1.36 -13.98 17.02
N SER A 34 -1.82 -13.47 15.87
CA SER A 34 -1.67 -12.04 15.53
C SER A 34 -2.77 -11.53 14.58
N PRO A 35 -4.06 -11.68 14.94
CA PRO A 35 -5.17 -11.38 14.04
C PRO A 35 -5.23 -9.91 13.62
N PHE A 36 -4.98 -8.96 14.54
CA PHE A 36 -5.00 -7.53 14.24
C PHE A 36 -3.84 -7.09 13.33
N TYR A 37 -2.68 -7.73 13.47
CA TYR A 37 -1.53 -7.47 12.60
C TYR A 37 -1.79 -8.02 11.19
N ALA A 38 -2.37 -9.23 11.09
CA ALA A 38 -2.82 -9.80 9.83
C ALA A 38 -3.84 -8.88 9.13
N ILE A 39 -4.84 -8.37 9.86
CA ILE A 39 -5.82 -7.40 9.35
C ILE A 39 -5.12 -6.12 8.84
N ALA A 40 -4.19 -5.57 9.62
CA ALA A 40 -3.47 -4.36 9.22
C ALA A 40 -2.67 -4.56 7.92
N LYS A 41 -2.03 -5.72 7.73
CA LYS A 41 -1.25 -6.04 6.54
C LYS A 41 -2.13 -6.38 5.33
N ALA A 42 -3.24 -7.08 5.53
CA ALA A 42 -4.26 -7.28 4.49
C ALA A 42 -4.86 -5.93 4.03
N GLY A 43 -5.13 -5.03 4.97
CA GLY A 43 -5.57 -3.66 4.69
C GLY A 43 -4.53 -2.85 3.90
N LEU A 44 -3.24 -2.98 4.23
CA LEU A 44 -2.15 -2.35 3.49
C LEU A 44 -2.03 -2.88 2.05
N ASP A 45 -2.27 -4.18 1.85
CA ASP A 45 -2.31 -4.80 0.52
C ASP A 45 -3.44 -4.23 -0.33
N GLN A 46 -4.65 -4.13 0.22
CA GLN A 46 -5.78 -3.55 -0.49
C GLN A 46 -5.58 -2.05 -0.75
N PHE A 47 -5.02 -1.32 0.22
CA PHE A 47 -4.63 0.08 0.04
C PHE A 47 -3.63 0.26 -1.11
N THR A 48 -2.62 -0.60 -1.19
CA THR A 48 -1.62 -0.56 -2.28
C THR A 48 -2.29 -0.69 -3.65
N ARG A 49 -3.22 -1.63 -3.81
CA ARG A 49 -3.98 -1.81 -5.07
C ARG A 49 -4.85 -0.60 -5.39
N ALA A 50 -5.59 -0.09 -4.42
CA ALA A 50 -6.49 1.05 -4.61
C ALA A 50 -5.73 2.31 -5.02
N ILE A 51 -4.63 2.63 -4.33
CA ILE A 51 -3.83 3.83 -4.63
C ILE A 51 -3.05 3.67 -5.93
N ALA A 52 -2.62 2.47 -6.30
CA ALA A 52 -2.02 2.24 -7.61
C ALA A 52 -2.97 2.66 -8.75
N ILE A 53 -4.25 2.30 -8.66
CA ILE A 53 -5.27 2.69 -9.65
C ILE A 53 -5.50 4.21 -9.62
N ASP A 54 -5.60 4.81 -8.44
CA ASP A 54 -5.87 6.24 -8.26
C ASP A 54 -4.71 7.15 -8.71
N LEU A 55 -3.45 6.68 -8.67
CA LEU A 55 -2.29 7.52 -9.00
C LEU A 55 -1.64 7.23 -10.36
N ILE A 56 -2.04 6.15 -11.06
CA ILE A 56 -1.40 5.77 -12.33
C ILE A 56 -1.63 6.79 -13.45
N GLU A 57 -2.79 7.46 -13.48
CA GLU A 57 -3.08 8.52 -14.45
C GLU A 57 -2.09 9.70 -14.33
N HIS A 58 -1.50 9.88 -13.16
CA HIS A 58 -0.50 10.89 -12.88
C HIS A 58 0.95 10.39 -13.07
N GLY A 59 1.13 9.13 -13.49
CA GLY A 59 2.44 8.51 -13.70
C GLY A 59 3.15 8.09 -12.42
N VAL A 60 2.45 7.97 -11.29
CA VAL A 60 3.01 7.53 -10.01
C VAL A 60 2.76 6.03 -9.83
N ARG A 61 3.82 5.26 -9.55
CA ARG A 61 3.72 3.80 -9.37
C ARG A 61 3.60 3.46 -7.89
N VAL A 62 2.79 2.45 -7.57
CA VAL A 62 2.58 2.01 -6.17
C VAL A 62 2.66 0.50 -6.11
N ASN A 63 3.61 -0.02 -5.33
CA ASN A 63 3.89 -1.44 -5.20
C ASN A 63 3.96 -1.87 -3.74
N GLY A 64 3.74 -3.16 -3.49
CA GLY A 64 3.85 -3.77 -2.17
C GLY A 64 4.83 -4.94 -2.19
N VAL A 65 5.68 -5.04 -1.17
CA VAL A 65 6.60 -6.17 -0.93
C VAL A 65 6.07 -6.98 0.25
N ARG A 66 6.05 -8.30 0.13
CA ARG A 66 5.43 -9.22 1.12
C ARG A 66 6.45 -10.13 1.77
#